data_AF-A0A965M5B6-F1
#
_entry.id   AF-A0A965M5B6-F1
#
_cell.length_a   1.000
_cell.length_b   1.000
_cell.length_c   1.000
_cell.angle_alpha   90.00
_cell.angle_beta   90.00
_cell.angle_gamma   90.00
#
_symmetry.space_group_name_H-M   'P 1'
#
loop_
_entity.id
_entity.type
_entity.pdbx_description
1 polymer ?
#
loop_
_entity_poly.entity_id
_entity_poly.type
_entity_poly.pdbx_seq_one_letter_code
_entity_poly.pdbx_strand_id
1 'polypeptide(L)'
;MNSQIQTMLRSSIGRKWIVAITGLLMIGFVVVHMTGNLQMFAGTPDKINLYAHLLHSYPIILWSFRLGLIGVTALHIWGTISLARENRRAKPVQYAVAGRKSRLQVTWTSVTMVISGTVILGFVVFHLLHFTAQVVDKSYASMETAVGGVAMHD
;
A
#
# COMPACT_ATOMS: atom_id res chain seq x y z
N MET A 1 24.70 10.05 16.96
CA MET A 1 23.78 10.13 15.80
C MET A 1 23.70 11.58 15.34
N ASN A 2 24.16 11.87 14.12
CA ASN A 2 24.46 13.23 13.64
C ASN A 2 23.21 14.14 13.57
N SER A 3 23.31 15.32 14.20
CA SER A 3 22.26 16.34 14.28
C SER A 3 21.72 16.78 12.91
N GLN A 4 22.56 16.75 11.88
CA GLN A 4 22.18 17.14 10.51
C GLN A 4 21.15 16.19 9.88
N ILE A 5 21.24 14.88 10.14
CA ILE A 5 20.27 13.90 9.64
C ILE A 5 18.91 14.11 10.30
N GLN A 6 18.88 14.43 11.59
CA GLN A 6 17.64 14.71 12.31
C GLN A 6 16.96 15.99 11.81
N THR A 7 17.74 17.03 11.48
CA THR A 7 17.21 18.27 10.89
C THR A 7 16.68 18.04 9.48
N MET A 8 17.36 17.24 8.66
CA MET A 8 16.88 16.88 7.32
C MET A 8 15.58 16.05 7.38
N LEU A 9 15.49 15.06 8.26
CA LEU A 9 14.28 14.24 8.43
C LEU A 9 13.08 15.04 8.96
N ARG A 10 13.32 16.11 9.72
CA ARG A 10 12.28 17.03 10.20
C ARG A 10 11.89 18.11 9.18
N SER A 11 12.68 18.29 8.11
CA SER A 11 12.41 19.27 7.06
C SER A 11 11.34 18.81 6.07
N SER A 12 10.73 19.77 5.36
CA SER A 12 9.77 19.49 4.28
C SER A 12 10.40 18.70 3.12
N ILE A 13 11.71 18.88 2.87
CA ILE A 13 12.47 18.12 1.87
C ILE A 13 12.57 16.65 2.28
N GLY A 14 12.91 16.36 3.54
CA GLY A 14 13.05 14.99 4.03
C GLY A 14 11.74 14.22 3.96
N ARG A 15 10.62 14.88 4.32
CA ARG A 15 9.30 14.27 4.21
C ARG A 15 8.89 13.97 2.76
N LYS A 16 9.25 14.82 1.79
CA LYS A 16 9.03 14.53 0.35
C LYS A 16 9.78 13.28 -0.09
N TRP A 17 11.04 13.14 0.33
CA TRP A 17 11.83 11.94 0.06
C TRP A 17 11.22 10.68 0.67
N ILE A 18 10.76 10.75 1.92
CA ILE A 18 10.06 9.65 2.59
C ILE A 18 8.83 9.23 1.78
N VAL A 19 7.98 10.18 1.38
CA VAL A 19 6.77 9.89 0.58
C VAL A 19 7.12 9.27 -0.78
N ALA A 20 8.15 9.77 -1.45
CA ALA A 20 8.59 9.25 -2.75
C ALA A 20 9.13 7.82 -2.66
N ILE A 21 10.03 7.56 -1.70
CA ILE A 21 10.64 6.24 -1.50
C ILE A 21 9.58 5.22 -1.08
N THR A 22 8.74 5.58 -0.10
CA THR A 22 7.65 4.69 0.34
C THR A 22 6.65 4.41 -0.78
N GLY A 23 6.32 5.41 -1.61
CA GLY A 23 5.50 5.24 -2.81
C GLY A 23 6.11 4.25 -3.80
N LEU A 24 7.41 4.37 -4.08
CA LEU A 24 8.12 3.48 -5.00
C LEU A 24 8.14 2.04 -4.49
N LEU A 25 8.38 1.83 -3.19
CA LEU A 25 8.34 0.50 -2.57
C LEU A 25 6.96 -0.14 -2.69
N MET A 26 5.89 0.62 -2.45
CA MET A 26 4.52 0.12 -2.60
C MET A 26 4.19 -0.24 -4.05
N ILE A 27 4.62 0.57 -5.02
CA ILE A 27 4.43 0.24 -6.45
C ILE A 27 5.17 -1.05 -6.81
N GLY A 28 6.43 -1.19 -6.40
CA GLY A 28 7.20 -2.42 -6.63
C GLY A 28 6.51 -3.65 -6.04
N PHE A 29 5.99 -3.53 -4.81
CA PHE A 29 5.19 -4.59 -4.22
C PHE A 29 3.93 -4.90 -5.01
N VAL A 30 3.14 -3.90 -5.41
CA VAL A 30 1.91 -4.11 -6.17
C VAL A 30 2.19 -4.86 -7.48
N VAL A 31 3.29 -4.56 -8.17
CA VAL A 31 3.67 -5.28 -9.40
C VAL A 31 3.93 -6.77 -9.12
N VAL A 32 4.75 -7.08 -8.11
CA VAL A 32 5.05 -8.47 -7.74
C VAL A 32 3.80 -9.19 -7.22
N HIS A 33 3.02 -8.52 -6.36
CA HIS A 33 1.79 -9.04 -5.80
C HIS A 33 0.77 -9.36 -6.90
N MET A 34 0.55 -8.44 -7.84
CA MET A 34 -0.35 -8.69 -8.96
C MET A 34 0.15 -9.82 -9.86
N THR A 35 1.46 -9.93 -10.07
CA THR A 35 2.03 -11.04 -10.85
C THR A 35 1.73 -12.40 -10.21
N GLY A 36 1.80 -12.51 -8.87
CA GLY A 36 1.36 -13.71 -8.14
C GLY A 36 -0.14 -13.98 -8.30
N ASN A 37 -0.99 -12.97 -8.13
CA ASN A 37 -2.45 -13.11 -8.25
C ASN A 37 -2.89 -13.49 -9.68
N LEU A 38 -2.21 -12.98 -10.71
CA LEU A 38 -2.54 -13.28 -12.10
C LEU A 38 -2.34 -14.77 -12.45
N GLN A 39 -1.60 -15.52 -11.62
CA GLN A 39 -1.49 -16.98 -11.78
C GLN A 39 -2.83 -17.69 -11.65
N MET A 40 -3.83 -17.07 -10.99
CA MET A 40 -5.22 -17.55 -10.96
C MET A 40 -5.81 -17.73 -12.37
N PHE A 41 -5.36 -16.94 -13.35
CA PHE A 41 -5.84 -17.00 -14.73
C PHE A 41 -5.05 -17.97 -15.62
N ALA A 42 -4.13 -18.78 -15.06
CA ALA A 42 -3.27 -19.67 -15.83
C ALA A 42 -3.94 -20.97 -16.32
N GLY A 43 -5.28 -21.05 -16.28
CA GLY A 43 -6.08 -22.19 -16.75
C GLY A 43 -6.43 -23.20 -15.65
N THR A 44 -5.56 -23.41 -14.66
CA THR A 44 -5.86 -24.17 -13.43
C THR A 44 -5.41 -23.41 -12.18
N PRO A 45 -6.09 -23.58 -11.03
CA PRO A 45 -5.69 -22.96 -9.76
C PRO A 45 -4.35 -23.48 -9.20
N ASP A 46 -3.83 -24.59 -9.73
CA ASP A 46 -2.61 -25.24 -9.24
C ASP A 46 -1.41 -24.30 -9.10
N LYS A 47 -1.26 -23.35 -10.03
CA LYS A 47 -0.12 -22.40 -9.99
C LYS A 47 -0.22 -21.45 -8.81
N ILE A 48 -1.39 -20.87 -8.56
CA ILE A 48 -1.59 -19.97 -7.44
C ILE A 48 -1.51 -20.73 -6.10
N ASN A 49 -2.00 -21.98 -6.06
CA ASN A 49 -1.97 -22.81 -4.86
C ASN A 49 -0.53 -23.25 -4.51
N LEU A 50 0.27 -23.64 -5.51
CA LEU A 50 1.69 -23.92 -5.30
C LEU A 50 2.46 -22.67 -4.85
N TYR A 51 2.16 -21.51 -5.44
CA TYR A 51 2.77 -20.24 -5.04
C TYR A 51 2.40 -19.86 -3.60
N ALA A 52 1.13 -19.98 -3.22
CA ALA A 52 0.66 -19.74 -1.85
C ALA A 52 1.33 -20.70 -0.85
N HIS A 53 1.41 -22.00 -1.20
CA HIS A 53 2.08 -23.01 -0.39
C HIS A 53 3.57 -22.71 -0.20
N LEU A 54 4.27 -22.26 -1.25
CA LEU A 54 5.67 -21.83 -1.16
C LEU A 54 5.82 -20.64 -0.20
N LEU A 55 4.95 -19.62 -0.29
CA LEU A 55 5.00 -18.48 0.63
C LEU A 55 4.73 -18.89 2.08
N HIS A 56 3.75 -19.76 2.32
CA HIS A 56 3.43 -20.28 3.65
C HIS A 56 4.57 -21.13 4.23
N SER A 57 5.35 -21.80 3.38
CA SER A 57 6.54 -22.55 3.79
C SER A 57 7.69 -21.65 4.30
N TYR A 58 7.68 -20.35 3.96
CA TYR A 58 8.65 -19.36 4.44
C TYR A 58 8.00 -18.26 5.28
N PRO A 59 7.55 -18.57 6.52
CA PRO A 59 6.77 -17.65 7.34
C PRO A 59 7.51 -16.36 7.66
N ILE A 60 8.84 -16.41 7.82
CA ILE A 60 9.67 -15.23 8.08
C ILE A 60 9.59 -14.23 6.91
N ILE A 61 9.69 -14.74 5.67
CA ILE A 61 9.63 -13.89 4.47
C ILE A 61 8.23 -13.28 4.36
N LEU A 62 7.19 -14.10 4.50
CA LEU A 62 5.80 -13.66 4.43
C LEU A 62 5.49 -12.55 5.45
N TRP A 63 5.83 -12.76 6.72
CA TRP A 63 5.60 -11.77 7.77
C TRP A 63 6.47 -10.51 7.60
N SER A 64 7.67 -10.64 7.04
CA SER A 64 8.52 -9.49 6.72
C SER A 64 7.86 -8.59 5.67
N PHE A 65 7.32 -9.15 4.60
CA PHE A 65 6.57 -8.37 3.60
C PHE A 65 5.30 -7.76 4.21
N ARG A 66 4.56 -8.52 5.02
CA ARG A 66 3.31 -8.05 5.66
C ARG A 66 3.55 -6.87 6.58
N LEU A 67 4.44 -7.01 7.57
CA LEU A 67 4.72 -5.94 8.54
C LEU A 67 5.48 -4.79 7.87
N GLY A 68 6.40 -5.09 6.96
CA GLY A 68 7.14 -4.09 6.18
C GLY A 68 6.20 -3.18 5.38
N LEU A 69 5.23 -3.76 4.67
CA LEU A 69 4.25 -2.97 3.91
C LEU A 69 3.33 -2.16 4.78
N ILE A 70 2.83 -2.73 5.89
CA ILE A 70 2.02 -1.96 6.85
C ILE A 70 2.81 -0.74 7.34
N GLY A 71 4.09 -0.94 7.68
CA GLY A 71 4.99 0.14 8.10
C GLY A 71 5.22 1.20 7.00
N VAL A 72 5.54 0.76 5.78
CA VAL A 72 5.79 1.64 4.63
C VAL A 72 4.53 2.43 4.25
N THR A 73 3.36 1.80 4.21
CA THR A 73 2.08 2.45 3.95
C THR A 73 1.71 3.45 5.04
N ALA A 74 1.88 3.08 6.32
CA ALA A 74 1.64 4.01 7.43
C ALA A 74 2.56 5.23 7.36
N LEU A 75 3.84 5.03 7.04
CA LEU A 75 4.82 6.10 6.87
C LEU A 75 4.48 6.99 5.67
N HIS A 76 4.01 6.42 4.57
CA HIS A 76 3.54 7.15 3.40
C HIS A 76 2.32 8.03 3.72
N ILE A 77 1.31 7.47 4.39
CA ILE A 77 0.10 8.20 4.80
C ILE A 77 0.47 9.34 5.76
N TRP A 78 1.32 9.07 6.75
CA TRP A 78 1.78 10.09 7.68
C TRP A 78 2.52 11.23 6.95
N GLY A 79 3.43 10.90 6.03
CA GLY A 79 4.21 11.87 5.27
C GLY A 79 3.34 12.74 4.36
N THR A 80 2.40 12.12 3.63
CA THR A 80 1.47 12.83 2.74
C THR A 80 0.53 13.77 3.50
N ILE A 81 -0.05 13.32 4.63
CA ILE A 81 -0.88 14.16 5.49
C ILE A 81 -0.07 15.31 6.09
N SER A 82 1.16 15.04 6.54
CA SER A 82 2.04 16.07 7.11
C SER A 82 2.35 17.17 6.10
N LEU A 83 2.70 16.82 4.86
CA LEU A 83 2.91 17.76 3.76
C LEU A 83 1.64 18.53 3.42
N ALA A 84 0.49 17.86 3.36
CA ALA A 84 -0.78 18.51 3.05
C ALA A 84 -1.15 19.55 4.11
N ARG A 85 -0.91 19.25 5.40
CA ARG A 85 -1.12 20.20 6.51
C ARG A 85 -0.14 21.37 6.45
N GLU A 86 1.14 21.12 6.17
CA GLU A 86 2.16 22.15 6.03
C GLU A 86 1.85 23.11 4.88
N ASN A 87 1.49 22.58 3.71
CA ASN A 87 1.09 23.37 2.54
C ASN A 87 -0.15 24.23 2.80
N ARG A 88 -1.11 23.74 3.60
CA ARG A 88 -2.30 24.51 4.00
C ARG A 88 -1.94 25.64 4.96
N ARG A 89 -1.05 25.40 5.93
CA ARG A 89 -0.61 26.41 6.91
C ARG A 89 0.24 27.52 6.28
N ALA A 90 1.01 27.19 5.24
CA ALA A 90 1.84 28.16 4.52
C ALA A 90 1.05 29.17 3.67
N LYS A 91 -0.29 29.06 3.58
CA LYS A 91 -1.17 30.00 2.85
C LYS A 91 -2.10 30.75 3.82
N PRO A 92 -1.67 31.89 4.41
CA PRO A 92 -2.49 32.67 5.35
C PRO A 92 -3.62 33.47 4.68
N VAL A 93 -3.54 33.74 3.38
CA VAL A 93 -4.63 34.33 2.59
C VAL A 93 -5.15 33.23 1.65
N GLN A 94 -6.37 32.74 1.89
CA GLN A 94 -7.10 32.02 0.85
C GLN A 94 -7.25 33.01 -0.31
N TYR A 95 -6.53 32.78 -1.41
CA TYR A 95 -6.45 33.69 -2.55
C TYR A 95 -7.77 34.44 -2.78
N ALA A 96 -7.80 35.76 -2.57
CA ALA A 96 -8.91 36.61 -3.00
C ALA A 96 -9.09 36.59 -4.54
N VAL A 97 -8.14 35.98 -5.25
CA VAL A 97 -8.19 35.65 -6.69
C VAL A 97 -8.47 34.14 -6.92
N ALA A 98 -9.17 33.48 -5.99
CA ALA A 98 -9.68 32.10 -6.17
C ALA A 98 -10.88 32.03 -7.13
N GLY A 99 -11.26 33.16 -7.75
CA GLY A 99 -12.13 33.17 -8.92
C GLY A 99 -11.36 32.69 -10.14
N ARG A 100 -11.63 31.45 -10.58
CA ARG A 100 -11.30 30.90 -11.91
C ARG A 100 -9.81 30.56 -12.19
N LYS A 101 -8.81 31.35 -11.76
CA LYS A 101 -7.38 31.08 -12.08
C LYS A 101 -6.71 30.00 -11.23
N SER A 102 -7.12 29.81 -9.96
CA SER A 102 -6.56 28.75 -9.10
C SER A 102 -6.99 27.34 -9.52
N ARG A 103 -8.14 27.20 -10.19
CA ARG A 103 -8.65 25.90 -10.66
C ARG A 103 -7.89 25.40 -11.90
N LEU A 104 -7.24 26.30 -12.64
CA LEU A 104 -6.44 25.97 -13.83
C LEU A 104 -5.11 25.26 -13.50
N GLN A 105 -4.63 25.30 -12.24
CA GLN A 105 -3.39 24.63 -11.82
C GLN A 105 -3.60 23.36 -10.99
N VAL A 106 -4.84 23.01 -10.65
CA VAL A 106 -5.12 21.74 -9.98
C VAL A 106 -5.21 20.66 -11.06
N THR A 107 -4.17 19.84 -11.17
CA THR A 107 -4.19 18.69 -12.05
C THR A 107 -5.23 17.68 -11.58
N TRP A 108 -5.94 17.05 -12.51
CA TRP A 108 -6.90 15.98 -12.21
C TRP A 108 -6.30 14.90 -11.30
N THR A 109 -5.03 14.58 -11.53
CA THR A 109 -4.23 13.66 -10.69
C THR A 109 -4.19 14.07 -9.22
N SER A 110 -4.09 15.37 -8.91
CA SER A 110 -4.07 15.85 -7.53
C SER A 110 -5.42 15.74 -6.83
N VAL A 111 -6.53 15.84 -7.57
CA VAL A 111 -7.88 15.69 -7.00
C VAL A 111 -8.17 14.22 -6.74
N THR A 112 -7.83 13.36 -7.69
CA THR A 112 -8.08 11.92 -7.57
C THR A 112 -7.18 11.25 -6.54
N MET A 113 -5.99 11.79 -6.25
CA MET A 113 -5.03 11.21 -5.31
C MET A 113 -5.60 10.91 -3.90
N VAL A 114 -6.41 11.82 -3.34
CA VAL A 114 -7.01 11.59 -2.01
C VAL A 114 -8.11 10.53 -2.07
N ILE A 115 -8.92 10.55 -3.14
CA ILE A 115 -10.02 9.61 -3.34
C ILE A 115 -9.44 8.20 -3.56
N SER A 116 -8.52 8.06 -4.51
CA SER A 116 -7.88 6.78 -4.82
C SER A 116 -7.11 6.23 -3.62
N GLY A 117 -6.36 7.07 -2.90
CA GLY A 117 -5.66 6.66 -1.69
C GLY A 117 -6.61 6.14 -0.59
N THR A 118 -7.77 6.77 -0.42
CA THR A 118 -8.78 6.36 0.56
C THR A 118 -9.45 5.04 0.17
N VAL A 119 -9.78 4.88 -1.11
CA VAL A 119 -10.34 3.62 -1.64
C VAL A 119 -9.34 2.48 -1.48
N ILE A 120 -8.06 2.71 -1.83
CA ILE A 120 -6.99 1.71 -1.67
C ILE A 120 -6.81 1.36 -0.20
N LEU A 121 -6.84 2.33 0.72
CA LEU A 121 -6.74 2.05 2.15
C LEU A 121 -7.88 1.16 2.65
N GLY A 122 -9.12 1.45 2.23
CA GLY A 122 -10.27 0.60 2.54
C GLY A 122 -10.11 -0.82 1.98
N PHE A 123 -9.66 -0.94 0.72
CA PHE A 123 -9.35 -2.23 0.11
C PHE A 123 -8.26 -3.00 0.88
N VAL A 124 -7.17 -2.36 1.30
CA VAL A 124 -6.09 -3.01 2.06
C VAL A 124 -6.58 -3.55 3.39
N VAL A 125 -7.41 -2.78 4.12
CA VAL A 125 -8.01 -3.24 5.38
C VAL A 125 -8.88 -4.47 5.13
N PHE A 126 -9.80 -4.39 4.17
CA PHE A 126 -10.65 -5.53 3.79
C PHE A 126 -9.81 -6.74 3.37
N HIS A 127 -8.79 -6.54 2.53
CA HIS A 127 -7.91 -7.59 2.03
C HIS A 127 -7.18 -8.32 3.16
N LEU A 128 -6.69 -7.60 4.18
CA LEU A 128 -6.07 -8.21 5.36
C LEU A 128 -7.09 -8.95 6.22
N LEU A 129 -8.29 -8.42 6.42
CA LEU A 129 -9.34 -9.10 7.18
C LEU A 129 -9.82 -10.37 6.49
N HIS A 130 -9.87 -10.36 5.17
CA HIS A 130 -10.32 -11.50 4.36
C HIS A 130 -9.26 -12.60 4.30
N PHE A 131 -8.05 -12.29 3.84
CA PHE A 131 -7.04 -13.33 3.57
C PHE A 131 -6.06 -13.57 4.72
N THR A 132 -5.76 -12.56 5.55
CA THR A 132 -4.79 -12.72 6.64
C THR A 132 -5.47 -13.10 7.96
N ALA A 133 -6.53 -12.40 8.33
CA ALA A 133 -7.24 -12.67 9.57
C ALA A 133 -8.36 -13.72 9.39
N GLN A 134 -8.79 -13.98 8.15
CA GLN A 134 -9.86 -14.93 7.81
C GLN A 134 -11.14 -14.73 8.63
N VAL A 135 -11.49 -13.45 8.90
CA VAL A 135 -12.68 -13.09 9.70
C VAL A 135 -13.89 -12.74 8.85
N VAL A 136 -13.69 -12.49 7.54
CA VAL A 136 -14.76 -12.14 6.59
C VAL A 136 -15.55 -13.38 6.21
N ASP A 137 -14.84 -14.44 5.84
CA ASP A 137 -15.42 -15.75 5.59
C ASP A 137 -14.51 -16.81 6.21
N LYS A 138 -15.09 -17.59 7.13
CA LYS A 138 -14.36 -18.59 7.91
C LYS A 138 -14.20 -19.90 7.16
N SER A 139 -14.97 -20.14 6.08
CA SER A 139 -14.85 -21.40 5.32
C SER A 139 -13.47 -21.57 4.71
N TYR A 140 -12.82 -20.45 4.35
CA TYR A 140 -11.46 -20.44 3.82
C TYR A 140 -10.46 -21.10 4.76
N ALA A 141 -10.63 -21.01 6.09
CA ALA A 141 -9.69 -21.64 7.03
C ALA A 141 -9.64 -23.18 6.92
N SER A 142 -10.66 -23.80 6.33
CA SER A 142 -10.78 -25.25 6.16
C SER A 142 -10.73 -25.72 4.71
N MET A 143 -10.51 -24.81 3.75
CA MET A 143 -10.41 -25.18 2.34
C MET A 143 -9.05 -25.79 2.05
N GLU A 144 -9.08 -27.02 1.54
CA GLU A 144 -7.88 -27.76 1.14
C GLU A 144 -8.05 -28.29 -0.28
N THR A 145 -6.95 -28.30 -1.02
CA THR A 145 -6.86 -28.77 -2.39
C THR A 145 -5.60 -29.61 -2.57
N ALA A 146 -5.65 -30.60 -3.45
CA ALA A 146 -4.51 -31.48 -3.69
C ALA A 146 -3.91 -31.19 -5.07
N VAL A 147 -2.70 -30.62 -5.09
CA VAL A 147 -1.96 -30.36 -6.32
C VAL A 147 -0.80 -31.34 -6.40
N GLY A 148 -0.83 -32.25 -7.38
CA GLY A 148 0.22 -33.26 -7.55
C GLY A 148 0.40 -34.22 -6.36
N GLY A 149 -0.66 -34.46 -5.59
CA GLY A 149 -0.65 -35.34 -4.42
C GLY A 149 -0.21 -34.67 -3.11
N VAL A 150 0.12 -33.38 -3.13
CA VAL A 150 0.40 -32.58 -1.93
C VAL A 150 -0.86 -31.81 -1.54
N ALA A 151 -1.33 -32.03 -0.31
CA ALA A 151 -2.43 -31.24 0.27
C ALA A 151 -1.93 -29.81 0.55
N MET A 152 -2.67 -28.83 0.03
CA MET A 152 -2.40 -27.41 0.15
C MET A 152 -3.65 -26.72 0.66
N HIS A 153 -3.46 -25.66 1.42
CA HIS A 153 -4.54 -24.76 1.82
C HIS A 153 -4.91 -23.87 0.61
N ASP A 154 -6.20 -23.83 0.27
CA ASP A 154 -6.76 -23.09 -0.89
C ASP A 154 -7.24 -21.69 -0.48
#